data_AF-A0A4P5W1Q2-F1
#
_entry.id   AF-A0A4P5W1Q2-F1
#
_cell.length_a   1.000
_cell.length_b   1.000
_cell.length_c   1.000
_cell.angle_alpha   90.00
_cell.angle_beta   90.00
_cell.angle_gamma   90.00
#
_symmetry.space_group_name_H-M   'P 1'
#
loop_
_entity.id
_entity.type
_entity.pdbx_description
1 polymer ?
#
loop_
_entity_poly.entity_id
_entity_poly.type
_entity_poly.pdbx_seq_one_letter_code
_entity_poly.pdbx_strand_id
1 'polypeptide(L)'
;MVIPPAIGQSDDLHAWLLRGFVEQGLPDVTLGGVVPETGAFNAENLRFNGGVEGVCLCFPGFEPGEEWVYRVAVVGGAGAAVQVTCPDTLFSHAYAGISPQELGGRILADARAHNEAFVAWRAQGGQVSLGEQRAIADARGIPASRGLIELLERRYRAGENLIAGPAAGWWISEQARPTLGAAIKVGGGIDPTYRLKAEAPIHDRPEYREYAASIQSWGAWLIGLGFGAVVISGLALTYAGYNVFQQQASVILTKDISGAAGLLESSAYPLLSFLTSGTFALCWIVAGLRMRALRNLLLVRILLVISMIPCSGACCFVGLPVGGWALYKLIDEKAGPVFGRV
;
A
#
# COMPACT_ATOMS: atom_id res chain seq x y z
N MET A 1 -50.79 5.81 -12.54
CA MET A 1 -49.37 6.12 -12.31
C MET A 1 -49.13 5.92 -10.82
N VAL A 2 -48.41 4.86 -10.42
CA VAL A 2 -48.13 4.59 -9.00
C VAL A 2 -47.10 5.63 -8.53
N ILE A 3 -47.48 6.47 -7.57
CA ILE A 3 -46.55 7.41 -6.94
C ILE A 3 -45.55 6.54 -6.17
N PRO A 4 -44.24 6.61 -6.46
CA PRO A 4 -43.25 5.87 -5.68
C PRO A 4 -43.37 6.26 -4.21
N PRO A 5 -43.19 5.32 -3.27
CA PRO A 5 -43.19 5.66 -1.85
C PRO A 5 -42.09 6.70 -1.60
N ALA A 6 -42.42 7.71 -0.80
CA ALA A 6 -41.50 8.77 -0.45
C ALA A 6 -40.35 8.24 0.44
N ILE A 7 -39.32 9.07 0.69
CA ILE A 7 -38.20 8.71 1.58
C ILE A 7 -38.72 8.53 3.01
N GLY A 8 -38.49 7.34 3.60
CA GLY A 8 -38.90 7.01 4.97
C GLY A 8 -40.17 6.14 5.11
N GLN A 9 -40.83 5.75 4.01
CA GLN A 9 -41.88 4.73 4.02
C GLN A 9 -41.32 3.34 3.80
N SER A 10 -40.14 3.26 3.19
CA SER A 10 -39.38 2.03 3.11
C SER A 10 -38.72 1.78 4.46
N ASP A 11 -38.70 0.53 4.89
CA ASP A 11 -37.80 0.03 5.94
C ASP A 11 -36.31 0.05 5.49
N ASP A 12 -35.97 0.93 4.54
CA ASP A 12 -34.65 1.05 3.94
C ASP A 12 -33.80 2.00 4.78
N LEU A 13 -32.76 1.45 5.39
CA LEU A 13 -31.88 2.22 6.26
C LEU A 13 -31.12 3.33 5.50
N HIS A 14 -30.90 3.18 4.19
CA HIS A 14 -30.29 4.26 3.39
C HIS A 14 -31.19 5.49 3.34
N ALA A 15 -32.51 5.30 3.24
CA ALA A 15 -33.47 6.41 3.23
C ALA A 15 -33.43 7.17 4.57
N TRP A 16 -33.34 6.44 5.68
CA TRP A 16 -33.20 7.03 7.02
C TRP A 16 -31.88 7.77 7.21
N LEU A 17 -30.77 7.24 6.69
CA LEU A 17 -29.47 7.91 6.72
C LEU A 17 -29.50 9.25 5.97
N LEU A 18 -29.98 9.25 4.73
CA LEU A 18 -30.09 10.48 3.92
C LEU A 18 -30.96 11.53 4.61
N ARG A 19 -32.11 11.09 5.14
CA ARG A 19 -33.00 11.94 5.92
C ARG A 19 -32.26 12.54 7.11
N GLY A 20 -31.62 11.70 7.92
CA GLY A 20 -30.87 12.15 9.09
C GLY A 20 -29.81 13.20 8.72
N PHE A 21 -29.05 13.01 7.64
CA PHE A 21 -28.05 14.00 7.22
C PHE A 21 -28.66 15.34 6.82
N VAL A 22 -29.74 15.33 6.04
CA VAL A 22 -30.41 16.58 5.64
C VAL A 22 -31.13 17.25 6.83
N GLU A 23 -31.72 16.50 7.78
CA GLU A 23 -32.31 17.07 9.01
C GLU A 23 -31.25 17.73 9.90
N GLN A 24 -30.02 17.22 9.88
CA GLN A 24 -28.87 17.83 10.55
C GLN A 24 -28.26 19.02 9.78
N GLY A 25 -28.90 19.41 8.68
CA GLY A 25 -28.47 20.56 7.87
C GLY A 25 -27.21 20.32 7.04
N LEU A 26 -26.83 19.06 6.79
CA LEU A 26 -25.76 18.78 5.83
C LEU A 26 -26.26 19.10 4.42
N PRO A 27 -25.52 19.88 3.63
CA PRO A 27 -25.82 20.05 2.23
C PRO A 27 -25.53 18.78 1.44
N ASP A 28 -26.36 18.55 0.44
CA ASP A 28 -26.20 17.52 -0.58
C ASP A 28 -25.35 18.07 -1.73
N VAL A 29 -24.20 17.44 -1.99
CA VAL A 29 -23.29 17.76 -3.10
C VAL A 29 -23.35 16.73 -4.23
N THR A 30 -24.37 15.87 -4.26
CA THR A 30 -24.54 14.83 -5.30
C THR A 30 -24.67 15.41 -6.71
N LEU A 31 -25.18 16.64 -6.84
CA LEU A 31 -25.27 17.37 -8.12
C LEU A 31 -24.01 18.21 -8.41
N GLY A 32 -22.94 17.98 -7.66
CA GLY A 32 -21.78 18.86 -7.58
C GLY A 32 -21.98 19.98 -6.54
N GLY A 33 -20.89 20.67 -6.23
CA GLY A 33 -20.87 21.72 -5.23
C GLY A 33 -19.52 21.79 -4.51
N VAL A 34 -19.35 22.83 -3.70
CA VAL A 34 -18.19 22.96 -2.82
C VAL A 34 -18.57 22.40 -1.44
N VAL A 35 -17.72 21.56 -0.87
CA VAL A 35 -17.89 21.05 0.49
C VAL A 35 -17.68 22.22 1.47
N PRO A 36 -18.69 22.62 2.26
CA PRO A 36 -18.53 23.70 3.22
C PRO A 36 -17.78 23.22 4.46
N GLU A 37 -17.38 24.17 5.33
CA GLU A 37 -16.67 23.86 6.57
C GLU A 37 -17.46 22.94 7.52
N THR A 38 -18.79 22.99 7.45
CA THR A 38 -19.68 22.14 8.25
C THR A 38 -19.77 20.70 7.73
N GLY A 39 -19.16 20.41 6.58
CA GLY A 39 -19.25 19.15 5.83
C GLY A 39 -20.44 19.11 4.88
N ALA A 40 -20.46 18.10 4.01
CA ALA A 40 -21.54 17.79 3.08
C ALA A 40 -21.77 16.27 3.00
N PHE A 41 -22.83 15.83 2.36
CA PHE A 41 -22.98 14.43 1.97
C PHE A 41 -23.14 14.27 0.46
N ASN A 42 -22.65 13.14 -0.06
CA ASN A 42 -22.77 12.74 -1.44
C ASN A 42 -23.44 11.36 -1.52
N ALA A 43 -24.61 11.31 -2.15
CA ALA A 43 -25.44 10.12 -2.33
C ALA A 43 -25.24 9.44 -3.71
N GLU A 44 -24.22 9.84 -4.48
CA GLU A 44 -23.93 9.35 -5.82
C GLU A 44 -23.78 7.82 -5.88
N ASN A 45 -23.12 7.23 -4.90
CA ASN A 45 -22.93 5.78 -4.78
C ASN A 45 -24.26 4.99 -4.74
N LEU A 46 -25.33 5.56 -4.16
CA LEU A 46 -26.65 4.93 -4.15
C LEU A 46 -27.18 4.70 -5.57
N ARG A 47 -26.78 5.54 -6.53
CA ARG A 47 -27.19 5.43 -7.94
C ARG A 47 -26.24 4.56 -8.75
N PHE A 48 -24.92 4.72 -8.59
CA PHE A 48 -23.95 4.06 -9.45
C PHE A 48 -23.69 2.60 -9.10
N ASN A 49 -23.66 2.25 -7.81
CA ASN A 49 -23.40 0.88 -7.36
C ASN A 49 -24.59 0.29 -6.56
N GLY A 50 -25.75 0.94 -6.65
CA GLY A 50 -26.95 0.54 -5.91
C GLY A 50 -26.81 0.70 -4.39
N GLY A 51 -25.85 1.50 -3.91
CA GLY A 51 -25.64 1.77 -2.49
C GLY A 51 -24.76 0.77 -1.74
N VAL A 52 -24.10 -0.15 -2.45
CA VAL A 52 -23.13 -1.08 -1.84
C VAL A 52 -21.96 -0.33 -1.19
N GLU A 53 -21.55 0.81 -1.74
CA GLU A 53 -20.54 1.67 -1.10
C GLU A 53 -21.14 2.72 -0.17
N GLY A 54 -22.45 2.68 0.06
CA GLY A 54 -23.14 3.57 0.99
C GLY A 54 -23.26 5.01 0.52
N VAL A 55 -23.28 5.93 1.48
CA VAL A 55 -23.30 7.39 1.29
C VAL A 55 -21.96 7.94 1.75
N CYS A 56 -21.41 8.94 1.07
CA CYS A 56 -20.19 9.61 1.51
C CYS A 56 -20.54 10.85 2.34
N LEU A 57 -19.86 11.04 3.48
CA LEU A 57 -19.78 12.32 4.15
C LEU A 57 -18.43 12.95 3.84
N CYS A 58 -18.47 14.19 3.41
CA CYS A 58 -17.34 14.95 2.91
C CYS A 58 -17.04 16.07 3.91
N PHE A 59 -15.81 16.15 4.40
CA PHE A 59 -15.35 17.24 5.25
C PHE A 59 -14.09 17.87 4.66
N PRO A 60 -13.87 19.17 4.82
CA PRO A 60 -12.58 19.76 4.45
C PRO A 60 -11.46 19.10 5.25
N GLY A 61 -10.34 18.85 4.60
CA GLY A 61 -9.14 18.28 5.20
C GLY A 61 -8.31 19.31 5.96
N PHE A 62 -7.11 18.89 6.37
CA PHE A 62 -6.20 19.75 7.13
C PHE A 62 -5.54 20.80 6.23
N GLU A 63 -5.17 20.42 5.00
CA GLU A 63 -4.58 21.32 4.02
C GLU A 63 -5.66 21.91 3.08
N PRO A 64 -5.48 23.16 2.59
CA PRO A 64 -6.40 23.74 1.62
C PRO A 64 -6.53 22.86 0.36
N GLY A 65 -7.75 22.42 0.05
CA GLY A 65 -8.05 21.53 -1.07
C GLY A 65 -7.96 20.04 -0.76
N GLU A 66 -7.55 19.67 0.45
CA GLU A 66 -7.73 18.31 0.98
C GLU A 66 -9.19 18.10 1.39
N GLU A 67 -9.69 16.88 1.23
CA GLU A 67 -11.04 16.48 1.64
C GLU A 67 -10.96 15.11 2.31
N TRP A 68 -11.62 14.97 3.46
CA TRP A 68 -11.79 13.69 4.13
C TRP A 68 -13.14 13.10 3.80
N VAL A 69 -13.10 11.90 3.21
CA VAL A 69 -14.30 11.19 2.75
C VAL A 69 -14.60 10.02 3.68
N TYR A 70 -15.69 10.15 4.43
CA TYR A 70 -16.23 9.12 5.31
C TYR A 70 -17.27 8.31 4.55
N ARG A 71 -16.99 7.04 4.31
CA ARG A 71 -17.92 6.11 3.67
C ARG A 71 -18.87 5.53 4.71
N VAL A 72 -20.18 5.78 4.57
CA VAL A 72 -21.26 5.32 5.45
C VAL A 72 -22.04 4.22 4.75
N ALA A 73 -21.69 2.96 4.99
CA ALA A 73 -22.30 1.79 4.36
C ALA A 73 -23.23 1.04 5.32
N VAL A 74 -24.40 0.61 4.85
CA VAL A 74 -25.30 -0.25 5.62
C VAL A 74 -24.78 -1.68 5.55
N VAL A 75 -24.32 -2.26 6.65
CA VAL A 75 -23.76 -3.61 6.72
C VAL A 75 -24.68 -4.55 7.54
N GLY A 76 -25.30 -5.54 6.88
CA GLY A 76 -26.01 -6.64 7.56
C GLY A 76 -27.51 -6.80 7.28
N GLY A 77 -28.04 -7.99 7.59
CA GLY A 77 -29.42 -8.45 7.38
C GLY A 77 -30.41 -8.03 8.46
N ALA A 78 -31.25 -8.95 8.99
CA ALA A 78 -32.42 -8.69 9.86
C ALA A 78 -32.18 -7.92 11.20
N GLY A 79 -30.97 -7.39 11.43
CA GLY A 79 -30.62 -6.46 12.50
C GLY A 79 -29.59 -5.43 12.02
N ALA A 80 -29.78 -4.87 10.82
CA ALA A 80 -28.83 -4.05 10.06
C ALA A 80 -27.98 -3.10 10.93
N ALA A 81 -26.66 -3.16 10.74
CA ALA A 81 -25.71 -2.21 11.29
C ALA A 81 -25.27 -1.22 10.20
N VAL A 82 -24.67 -0.11 10.60
CA VAL A 82 -24.07 0.87 9.68
C VAL A 82 -22.61 0.97 10.01
N GLN A 83 -21.74 0.80 9.03
CA GLN A 83 -20.31 0.95 9.21
C GLN A 83 -19.85 2.23 8.53
N VAL A 84 -19.08 3.02 9.27
CA VAL A 84 -18.50 4.27 8.80
C VAL A 84 -16.99 4.16 8.82
N THR A 85 -16.36 4.40 7.68
CA THR A 85 -14.91 4.28 7.52
C THR A 85 -14.32 5.50 6.81
N CYS A 86 -13.20 6.01 7.29
CA CYS A 86 -12.37 7.00 6.60
C CYS A 86 -10.91 6.58 6.73
N PRO A 87 -10.31 5.96 5.69
CA PRO A 87 -8.92 5.52 5.73
C PRO A 87 -7.93 6.65 5.99
N ASP A 88 -8.20 7.86 5.48
CA ASP A 88 -7.30 9.02 5.60
C ASP A 88 -7.16 9.51 7.03
N THR A 89 -8.24 9.42 7.82
CA THR A 89 -8.25 9.80 9.25
C THR A 89 -8.19 8.60 10.20
N LEU A 90 -8.02 7.39 9.67
CA LEU A 90 -8.08 6.12 10.41
C LEU A 90 -9.40 5.89 11.16
N PHE A 91 -10.49 6.52 10.74
CA PHE A 91 -11.80 6.33 11.37
C PHE A 91 -12.42 5.01 10.91
N SER A 92 -12.89 4.20 11.88
CA SER A 92 -13.72 3.02 11.60
C SER A 92 -14.64 2.75 12.77
N HIS A 93 -15.94 2.95 12.58
CA HIS A 93 -16.96 2.73 13.61
C HIS A 93 -18.17 2.00 13.06
N ALA A 94 -18.73 1.09 13.85
CA ALA A 94 -19.96 0.37 13.53
C ALA A 94 -21.09 0.79 14.47
N TYR A 95 -22.21 1.19 13.90
CA TYR A 95 -23.41 1.65 14.60
C TYR A 95 -24.47 0.56 14.54
N ALA A 96 -24.95 0.11 15.71
CA ALA A 96 -26.04 -0.85 15.83
C ALA A 96 -26.91 -0.51 17.04
N GLY A 97 -28.20 -0.88 16.99
CA GLY A 97 -29.15 -0.64 18.09
C GLY A 97 -29.53 0.83 18.32
N ILE A 98 -29.18 1.71 17.40
CA ILE A 98 -29.58 3.14 17.41
C ILE A 98 -30.89 3.26 16.63
N SER A 99 -31.78 4.17 17.03
CA SER A 99 -32.97 4.44 16.24
C SER A 99 -32.59 5.00 14.86
N PRO A 100 -33.26 4.61 13.75
CA PRO A 100 -32.94 5.14 12.43
C PRO A 100 -32.98 6.68 12.34
N GLN A 101 -33.78 7.33 13.17
CA GLN A 101 -33.89 8.79 13.25
C GLN A 101 -32.65 9.45 13.85
N GLU A 102 -32.08 8.86 14.92
CA GLU A 102 -30.91 9.42 15.60
C GLU A 102 -29.60 9.07 14.90
N LEU A 103 -29.62 8.02 14.06
CA LEU A 103 -28.45 7.45 13.42
C LEU A 103 -27.63 8.48 12.63
N GLY A 104 -28.27 9.26 11.75
CA GLY A 104 -27.57 10.28 10.95
C GLY A 104 -26.91 11.36 11.81
N GLY A 105 -27.62 11.85 12.83
CA GLY A 105 -27.09 12.81 13.80
C GLY A 105 -25.93 12.27 14.62
N ARG A 106 -26.03 11.01 15.06
CA ARG A 106 -24.96 10.36 15.82
C ARG A 106 -23.70 10.15 15.00
N ILE A 107 -23.83 9.65 13.77
CA ILE A 107 -22.70 9.49 12.84
C ILE A 107 -22.00 10.83 12.60
N LEU A 108 -22.77 11.90 12.36
CA LEU A 108 -22.23 13.22 12.11
C LEU A 108 -21.48 13.78 13.34
N ALA A 109 -22.05 13.62 14.53
CA ALA A 109 -21.43 14.07 15.78
C ALA A 109 -20.10 13.36 16.03
N ASP A 110 -20.08 12.02 15.87
CA ASP A 110 -18.88 11.20 16.10
C ASP A 110 -17.79 11.49 15.04
N ALA A 111 -18.16 11.69 13.77
CA ALA A 111 -17.22 12.07 12.72
C ALA A 111 -16.60 13.46 12.95
N ARG A 112 -17.38 14.44 13.41
CA ARG A 112 -16.87 15.78 13.75
C ARG A 112 -15.93 15.75 14.95
N ALA A 113 -16.32 15.06 16.03
CA ALA A 113 -15.48 14.90 17.20
C ALA A 113 -14.14 14.21 16.85
N HIS A 114 -14.19 13.21 15.97
CA HIS A 114 -12.97 12.56 15.47
C HIS A 114 -12.12 13.49 14.63
N ASN A 115 -12.70 14.26 13.70
CA ASN A 115 -11.98 15.25 12.90
C ASN A 115 -11.24 16.27 13.78
N GLU A 116 -11.91 16.80 14.81
CA GLU A 116 -11.29 17.73 15.76
C GLU A 116 -10.07 17.10 16.47
N ALA A 117 -10.24 15.86 16.97
CA ALA A 117 -9.15 15.12 17.61
C ALA A 117 -8.00 14.82 16.63
N PHE A 118 -8.33 14.45 15.39
CA PHE A 118 -7.37 14.15 14.34
C PHE A 118 -6.55 15.40 13.95
N VAL A 119 -7.19 16.55 13.76
CA VAL A 119 -6.53 17.83 13.52
C VAL A 119 -5.56 18.16 14.65
N ALA A 120 -6.01 18.02 15.91
CA ALA A 120 -5.16 18.28 17.07
C ALA A 120 -3.92 17.37 17.11
N TRP A 121 -4.07 16.09 16.76
CA TRP A 121 -2.94 15.16 16.65
C TRP A 121 -2.00 15.47 15.47
N ARG A 122 -2.54 15.82 14.30
CA ARG A 122 -1.76 16.25 13.13
C ARG A 122 -0.93 17.50 13.44
N ALA A 123 -1.49 18.45 14.18
CA ALA A 123 -0.79 19.65 14.64
C ALA A 123 0.41 19.34 15.55
N GLN A 124 0.42 18.19 16.23
CA GLN A 124 1.54 17.70 17.04
C GLN A 124 2.58 16.91 16.22
N GLY A 125 2.48 16.90 14.90
CA GLY A 125 3.37 16.15 14.01
C GLY A 125 2.96 14.68 13.80
N GLY A 126 1.72 14.33 14.14
CA GLY A 126 1.13 13.04 13.81
C GLY A 126 1.16 12.77 12.30
N GLN A 127 1.46 11.53 11.89
CA GLN A 127 1.46 11.13 10.49
C GLN A 127 0.78 9.77 10.35
N VAL A 128 -0.13 9.65 9.38
CA VAL A 128 -0.76 8.39 9.03
C VAL A 128 0.13 7.66 8.02
N SER A 129 0.52 6.42 8.33
CA SER A 129 1.27 5.61 7.38
C SER A 129 0.34 4.94 6.38
N LEU A 130 0.85 4.67 5.16
CA LEU A 130 0.10 3.93 4.13
C LEU A 130 -0.34 2.53 4.62
N GLY A 131 0.44 1.92 5.52
CA GLY A 131 0.10 0.63 6.13
C GLY A 131 -1.12 0.73 7.06
N GLU A 132 -1.21 1.80 7.85
CA GLU A 132 -2.37 2.07 8.71
C GLU A 132 -3.61 2.40 7.87
N GLN A 133 -3.47 3.21 6.81
CA GLN A 133 -4.59 3.50 5.90
C GLN A 133 -5.16 2.20 5.29
N ARG A 134 -4.28 1.32 4.81
CA ARG A 134 -4.68 0.02 4.23
C ARG A 134 -5.22 -0.98 5.25
N ALA A 135 -4.96 -0.77 6.54
CA ALA A 135 -5.49 -1.62 7.60
C ALA A 135 -6.97 -1.31 7.90
N ILE A 136 -7.47 -0.13 7.50
CA ILE A 136 -8.89 0.19 7.55
C ILE A 136 -9.59 -0.58 6.43
N ALA A 137 -10.34 -1.61 6.79
CA ALA A 137 -11.07 -2.42 5.84
C ALA A 137 -12.19 -1.61 5.18
N ASP A 138 -12.28 -1.68 3.85
CA ASP A 138 -13.41 -1.11 3.12
C ASP A 138 -14.71 -1.78 3.54
N ALA A 139 -15.67 -0.98 3.98
CA ALA A 139 -17.02 -1.43 4.27
C ALA A 139 -17.80 -1.62 2.95
N ARG A 140 -18.18 -2.86 2.64
CA ARG A 140 -19.15 -3.17 1.58
C ARG A 140 -20.51 -3.44 2.20
N GLY A 141 -21.46 -2.57 1.90
CA GLY A 141 -22.82 -2.62 2.40
C GLY A 141 -23.77 -3.48 1.56
N ILE A 142 -25.01 -3.55 2.02
CA ILE A 142 -26.15 -4.08 1.27
C ILE A 142 -26.65 -3.03 0.28
N PRO A 143 -27.19 -3.44 -0.87
CA PRO A 143 -27.78 -2.49 -1.81
C PRO A 143 -29.02 -1.81 -1.21
N ALA A 144 -29.22 -0.55 -1.57
CA ALA A 144 -30.45 0.19 -1.32
C ALA A 144 -31.65 -0.45 -2.03
N SER A 145 -32.85 -0.18 -1.51
CA SER A 145 -34.08 -0.63 -2.15
C SER A 145 -34.22 -0.01 -3.54
N ARG A 146 -34.77 -0.78 -4.48
CA ARG A 146 -35.04 -0.33 -5.84
C ARG A 146 -35.88 0.95 -5.88
N GLY A 147 -36.88 1.06 -4.99
CA GLY A 147 -37.74 2.23 -4.89
C GLY A 147 -36.97 3.51 -4.51
N LEU A 148 -36.02 3.41 -3.57
CA LEU A 148 -35.15 4.52 -3.23
C LEU A 148 -34.26 4.92 -4.42
N ILE A 149 -33.63 3.95 -5.09
CA ILE A 149 -32.77 4.22 -6.26
C ILE A 149 -33.57 4.94 -7.36
N GLU A 150 -34.75 4.44 -7.73
CA GLU A 150 -35.61 5.04 -8.76
C GLU A 150 -36.07 6.46 -8.38
N LEU A 151 -36.31 6.72 -7.09
CA LEU A 151 -36.64 8.05 -6.59
C LEU A 151 -35.45 9.00 -6.73
N LEU A 152 -34.26 8.60 -6.26
CA LEU A 152 -33.04 9.40 -6.33
C LEU A 152 -32.65 9.72 -7.78
N GLU A 153 -32.75 8.74 -8.69
CA GLU A 153 -32.51 8.96 -10.12
C GLU A 153 -33.47 9.98 -10.72
N ARG A 154 -34.76 9.91 -10.37
CA ARG A 154 -35.76 10.86 -10.87
C ARG A 154 -35.44 12.29 -10.42
N ARG A 155 -35.10 12.46 -9.14
CA ARG A 155 -34.76 13.77 -8.56
C ARG A 155 -33.48 14.34 -9.17
N TYR A 156 -32.46 13.50 -9.33
CA TYR A 156 -31.23 13.89 -10.00
C TYR A 156 -31.48 14.34 -11.45
N ARG A 157 -32.27 13.59 -12.22
CA ARG A 157 -32.65 13.97 -13.59
C ARG A 157 -33.45 15.27 -13.65
N ALA A 158 -34.19 15.59 -12.60
CA ALA A 158 -34.90 16.86 -12.45
C ALA A 158 -34.00 18.01 -11.97
N GLY A 159 -32.73 17.76 -11.64
CA GLY A 159 -31.83 18.76 -11.06
C GLY A 159 -32.23 19.16 -9.64
N GLU A 160 -32.99 18.32 -8.93
CA GLU A 160 -33.49 18.61 -7.60
C GLU A 160 -32.54 18.08 -6.53
N ASN A 161 -32.13 18.96 -5.62
CA ASN A 161 -31.28 18.64 -4.49
C ASN A 161 -32.08 17.95 -3.37
N LEU A 162 -31.48 16.98 -2.66
CA LEU A 162 -32.17 16.21 -1.64
C LEU A 162 -32.60 17.05 -0.42
N ILE A 163 -31.96 18.20 -0.18
CA ILE A 163 -32.35 19.17 0.85
C ILE A 163 -33.75 19.76 0.61
N ALA A 164 -34.22 19.80 -0.64
CA ALA A 164 -35.57 20.28 -0.95
C ALA A 164 -36.67 19.30 -0.49
N GLY A 165 -36.29 18.07 -0.11
CA GLY A 165 -37.24 17.00 0.14
C GLY A 165 -38.25 17.20 1.28
N PRO A 166 -37.84 17.71 2.46
CA PRO A 166 -38.79 18.06 3.52
C PRO A 166 -39.85 19.07 3.03
N ALA A 167 -39.43 20.15 2.38
CA ALA A 167 -40.32 21.21 1.92
C ALA A 167 -41.25 20.75 0.79
N ALA A 168 -40.76 19.88 -0.08
CA ALA A 168 -41.53 19.34 -1.20
C ALA A 168 -42.36 18.09 -0.83
N GLY A 169 -42.38 17.68 0.45
CA GLY A 169 -43.30 16.68 0.98
C GLY A 169 -43.09 15.25 0.49
N TRP A 170 -41.95 14.95 -0.12
CA TRP A 170 -41.58 13.57 -0.54
C TRP A 170 -40.65 12.89 0.46
N TRP A 171 -40.57 13.44 1.66
CA TRP A 171 -40.13 12.78 2.87
C TRP A 171 -41.37 12.46 3.70
N ILE A 172 -41.57 11.21 4.11
CA ILE A 172 -42.81 10.88 4.83
C ILE A 172 -42.74 11.28 6.30
N SER A 173 -43.91 11.69 6.77
CA SER A 173 -44.26 12.01 8.14
C SER A 173 -44.02 10.84 9.11
N GLU A 174 -43.98 11.17 10.40
CA GLU A 174 -43.57 10.41 11.60
C GLU A 174 -44.13 8.98 11.82
N GLN A 175 -44.85 8.37 10.86
CA GLN A 175 -45.81 7.30 11.11
C GLN A 175 -45.38 5.85 10.83
N ALA A 176 -44.16 5.56 10.38
CA ALA A 176 -43.67 4.17 10.28
C ALA A 176 -42.29 4.03 10.95
N ARG A 177 -42.24 3.25 12.04
CA ARG A 177 -41.05 3.07 12.89
C ARG A 177 -40.48 1.67 12.69
N PRO A 178 -39.50 1.47 11.79
CA PRO A 178 -38.68 0.28 11.86
C PRO A 178 -37.83 0.35 13.14
N THR A 179 -38.07 -0.58 14.07
CA THR A 179 -37.15 -0.80 15.19
C THR A 179 -36.00 -1.65 14.65
N LEU A 180 -34.80 -1.08 14.57
CA LEU A 180 -33.60 -1.86 14.25
C LEU A 180 -33.43 -2.94 15.31
N GLY A 181 -33.40 -4.20 14.89
CA GLY A 181 -33.32 -5.34 15.81
C GLY A 181 -32.11 -5.21 16.74
N ALA A 182 -32.35 -5.31 18.05
CA ALA A 182 -31.38 -5.05 19.13
C ALA A 182 -30.22 -6.07 19.25
N ALA A 183 -29.88 -6.79 18.17
CA ALA A 183 -29.08 -8.00 18.24
C ALA A 183 -27.80 -7.95 17.40
N ILE A 184 -27.02 -6.88 17.49
CA ILE A 184 -25.60 -6.92 17.09
C ILE A 184 -24.79 -6.21 18.17
N LYS A 185 -23.90 -6.95 18.84
CA LYS A 185 -22.87 -6.36 19.71
C LYS A 185 -22.05 -5.41 18.85
N VAL A 186 -22.17 -4.12 19.13
CA VAL A 186 -21.26 -3.09 18.61
C VAL A 186 -19.85 -3.56 18.96
N GLY A 187 -19.08 -3.98 17.95
CA GLY A 187 -17.65 -4.12 18.11
C GLY A 187 -17.15 -2.73 18.47
N GLY A 188 -16.65 -2.54 19.69
CA GLY A 188 -16.07 -1.28 20.11
C GLY A 188 -15.11 -0.84 19.01
N GLY A 189 -15.39 0.32 18.40
CA GLY A 189 -14.52 0.89 17.40
C GLY A 189 -13.08 0.83 17.92
N ILE A 190 -12.13 0.52 17.04
CA ILE A 190 -10.73 0.61 17.44
C ILE A 190 -10.51 2.11 17.67
N ASP A 191 -10.40 2.52 18.93
CA ASP A 191 -9.97 3.88 19.24
C ASP A 191 -8.66 4.10 18.48
N PRO A 192 -8.59 5.13 17.62
CA PRO A 192 -7.39 5.36 16.84
C PRO A 192 -6.24 5.60 17.82
N THR A 193 -5.33 4.63 17.94
CA THR A 193 -4.08 4.83 18.67
C THR A 193 -3.22 5.77 17.87
N TYR A 194 -3.43 7.06 18.07
CA TYR A 194 -2.66 8.15 17.50
C TYR A 194 -1.24 8.10 18.02
N ARG A 195 -0.36 7.45 17.26
CA ARG A 195 1.08 7.44 17.57
C ARG A 195 1.64 8.77 17.12
N LEU A 196 2.09 9.60 18.05
CA LEU A 196 3.02 10.67 17.70
C LEU A 196 4.21 10.03 17.00
N LYS A 197 4.68 10.65 15.92
CA LYS A 197 5.83 10.18 15.16
C LYS A 197 6.95 9.88 16.16
N ALA A 198 7.28 8.59 16.33
CA ALA A 198 8.48 8.22 17.07
C ALA A 198 9.62 9.03 16.45
N GLU A 199 10.30 9.82 17.27
CA GLU A 199 11.39 10.75 16.93
C GLU A 199 12.00 10.50 15.56
N ALA A 200 12.01 11.52 14.70
CA ALA A 200 12.58 11.61 13.35
C ALA A 200 13.19 10.30 12.80
N PRO A 201 12.73 9.83 11.60
CA PRO A 201 13.18 8.57 11.02
C PRO A 201 14.69 8.44 11.19
N ILE A 202 15.13 7.34 11.80
CA ILE A 202 16.49 7.13 12.33
C ILE A 202 17.60 7.61 11.37
N HIS A 203 17.35 7.56 10.06
CA HIS A 203 18.21 8.05 8.99
C HIS A 203 18.53 9.56 8.99
N ASP A 204 17.69 10.42 9.57
CA ASP A 204 17.94 11.86 9.67
C ASP A 204 18.68 12.25 10.97
N ARG A 205 18.91 11.28 11.87
CA ARG A 205 19.76 11.52 13.03
C ARG A 205 21.19 11.74 12.53
N PRO A 206 21.92 12.74 13.07
CA PRO A 206 23.30 13.03 12.67
C PRO A 206 24.21 11.78 12.79
N GLU A 207 23.96 10.94 13.79
CA GLU A 207 24.62 9.64 14.00
C GLU A 207 24.52 8.70 12.78
N TYR A 208 23.38 8.69 12.08
CA TYR A 208 23.18 7.86 10.88
C TYR A 208 23.78 8.47 9.62
N ARG A 209 23.93 9.80 9.55
CA ARG A 209 24.64 10.46 8.44
C ARG A 209 26.13 10.14 8.48
N GLU A 210 26.73 10.14 9.67
CA GLU A 210 28.10 9.68 9.86
C GLU A 210 28.25 8.19 9.53
N TYR A 211 27.28 7.36 9.93
CA TYR A 211 27.27 5.95 9.58
C TYR A 211 27.10 5.68 8.08
N ALA A 212 26.25 6.44 7.38
CA ALA A 212 26.06 6.33 5.93
C ALA A 212 27.31 6.79 5.15
N ALA A 213 27.96 7.87 5.60
CA ALA A 213 29.22 8.34 5.03
C ALA A 213 30.35 7.31 5.23
N SER A 214 30.38 6.65 6.40
CA SER A 214 31.25 5.51 6.67
C SER A 214 30.98 4.35 5.71
N ILE A 215 29.73 3.92 5.53
CA ILE A 215 29.41 2.82 4.60
C ILE A 215 29.82 3.15 3.17
N GLN A 216 29.66 4.40 2.71
CA GLN A 216 30.11 4.81 1.38
C GLN A 216 31.64 4.74 1.23
N SER A 217 32.40 5.15 2.25
CA SER A 217 33.87 5.10 2.19
C SER A 217 34.41 3.67 2.25
N TRP A 218 33.84 2.83 3.11
CA TRP A 218 34.16 1.39 3.18
C TRP A 218 33.74 0.65 1.91
N GLY A 219 32.56 0.96 1.35
CA GLY A 219 32.08 0.40 0.10
C GLY A 219 33.00 0.75 -1.08
N ALA A 220 33.45 2.00 -1.18
CA ALA A 220 34.40 2.41 -2.22
C ALA A 220 35.75 1.69 -2.09
N TRP A 221 36.26 1.51 -0.87
CA TRP A 221 37.49 0.77 -0.60
C TRP A 221 37.38 -0.72 -0.94
N LEU A 222 36.30 -1.37 -0.51
CA LEU A 222 36.06 -2.80 -0.77
C LEU A 222 35.81 -3.07 -2.26
N ILE A 223 35.11 -2.16 -2.96
CA ILE A 223 34.95 -2.24 -4.41
C ILE A 223 36.31 -2.05 -5.10
N GLY A 224 37.12 -1.07 -4.68
CA GLY A 224 38.45 -0.83 -5.25
C GLY A 224 39.40 -2.01 -5.07
N LEU A 225 39.50 -2.56 -3.85
CA LEU A 225 40.34 -3.72 -3.55
C LEU A 225 39.82 -5.00 -4.21
N GLY A 226 38.51 -5.22 -4.17
CA GLY A 226 37.87 -6.39 -4.80
C GLY A 226 38.04 -6.37 -6.31
N PHE A 227 37.83 -5.22 -6.96
CA PHE A 227 38.00 -5.08 -8.40
C PHE A 227 39.48 -5.22 -8.80
N GLY A 228 40.39 -4.65 -8.01
CA GLY A 228 41.84 -4.84 -8.19
C GLY A 228 42.24 -6.32 -8.10
N ALA A 229 41.79 -7.04 -7.07
CA ALA A 229 42.09 -8.45 -6.90
C ALA A 229 41.51 -9.32 -8.03
N VAL A 230 40.28 -9.03 -8.50
CA VAL A 230 39.66 -9.75 -9.61
C VAL A 230 40.40 -9.49 -10.92
N VAL A 231 40.77 -8.24 -11.21
CA VAL A 231 41.54 -7.89 -12.42
C VAL A 231 42.93 -8.54 -12.39
N ILE A 232 43.64 -8.47 -11.26
CA ILE A 232 44.96 -9.09 -11.11
C ILE A 232 44.87 -10.63 -11.25
N SER A 233 43.88 -11.25 -10.60
CA SER A 233 43.67 -12.70 -10.69
C SER A 233 43.29 -13.15 -12.10
N GLY A 234 42.43 -12.39 -12.78
CA GLY A 234 42.04 -12.64 -14.17
C GLY A 234 43.22 -12.51 -15.14
N LEU A 235 44.07 -11.49 -14.96
CA LEU A 235 45.30 -11.33 -15.73
C LEU A 235 46.29 -12.46 -15.47
N ALA A 236 46.47 -12.87 -14.20
CA ALA A 236 47.34 -13.99 -13.85
C ALA A 236 46.86 -15.33 -14.45
N LEU A 237 45.55 -15.60 -14.40
CA LEU A 237 44.95 -16.78 -15.03
C LEU A 237 45.07 -16.75 -16.56
N THR A 238 44.86 -15.59 -17.19
CA THR A 238 45.03 -15.42 -18.64
C THR A 238 46.49 -15.65 -19.05
N TYR A 239 47.44 -15.13 -18.26
CA TYR A 239 48.87 -15.33 -18.49
C TYR A 239 49.29 -16.80 -18.29
N ALA A 240 48.82 -17.46 -17.24
CA ALA A 240 49.06 -18.89 -17.02
C ALA A 240 48.47 -19.75 -18.15
N GLY A 241 47.24 -19.45 -18.58
CA GLY A 241 46.59 -20.11 -19.71
C GLY A 241 47.36 -19.91 -21.02
N TYR A 242 47.87 -18.70 -21.27
CA TYR A 242 48.70 -18.40 -22.43
C TYR A 242 50.00 -19.23 -22.45
N ASN A 243 50.67 -19.36 -21.30
CA ASN A 243 51.90 -20.17 -21.20
C ASN A 243 51.64 -21.66 -21.44
N VAL A 244 50.53 -22.21 -20.89
CA VAL A 244 50.13 -23.60 -21.15
C VAL A 244 49.76 -23.80 -22.62
N PHE A 245 49.08 -22.84 -23.24
CA PHE A 245 48.75 -22.88 -24.66
C PHE A 245 50.00 -22.87 -25.54
N GLN A 246 50.97 -22.00 -25.26
CA GLN A 246 52.26 -21.97 -25.97
C GLN A 246 53.05 -23.28 -25.80
N GLN A 247 53.01 -23.88 -24.60
CA GLN A 247 53.66 -25.16 -24.33
C GLN A 247 52.99 -26.34 -25.05
N GLN A 248 51.66 -26.31 -25.23
CA GLN A 248 50.92 -27.31 -25.99
C GLN A 248 51.09 -27.13 -27.51
N ALA A 249 51.10 -25.88 -28.00
CA ALA A 249 51.26 -25.56 -29.42
C ALA A 249 52.60 -26.09 -30.00
N SER A 250 53.68 -26.05 -29.21
CA SER A 250 54.98 -26.61 -29.63
C SER A 250 54.98 -28.15 -29.70
N VAL A 251 54.17 -28.82 -28.87
CA VAL A 251 54.00 -30.29 -28.89
C VAL A 251 53.10 -30.74 -30.06
N ILE A 252 52.09 -29.95 -30.42
CA ILE A 252 51.17 -30.27 -31.54
C ILE A 252 51.87 -30.20 -32.90
N LEU A 253 52.86 -29.31 -33.07
CA LEU A 253 53.66 -29.23 -34.29
C LEU A 253 54.59 -30.44 -34.51
N THR A 254 54.71 -31.35 -33.54
CA THR A 254 55.69 -32.45 -33.58
C THR A 254 55.09 -33.87 -33.52
N LYS A 255 53.76 -34.07 -33.47
CA LYS A 255 53.20 -35.43 -33.28
C LYS A 255 51.95 -35.77 -34.09
N ASP A 256 51.98 -36.99 -34.63
CA ASP A 256 50.97 -37.66 -35.45
C ASP A 256 49.53 -37.64 -34.87
N ILE A 257 48.57 -37.66 -35.80
CA ILE A 257 47.14 -37.30 -35.71
C ILE A 257 46.28 -38.17 -34.75
N SER A 258 46.84 -39.18 -34.07
CA SER A 258 46.08 -40.04 -33.14
C SER A 258 45.79 -39.41 -31.76
N GLY A 259 46.30 -38.21 -31.46
CA GLY A 259 46.10 -37.50 -30.19
C GLY A 259 44.89 -36.54 -30.12
N ALA A 260 44.06 -36.47 -31.17
CA ALA A 260 42.99 -35.45 -31.28
C ALA A 260 41.91 -35.52 -30.18
N ALA A 261 41.65 -36.70 -29.61
CA ALA A 261 40.66 -36.85 -28.52
C ALA A 261 41.12 -36.19 -27.21
N GLY A 262 42.42 -36.28 -26.87
CA GLY A 262 42.98 -35.65 -25.68
C GLY A 262 43.07 -34.12 -25.78
N LEU A 263 43.14 -33.58 -26.99
CA LEU A 263 43.12 -32.13 -27.25
C LEU A 263 41.74 -31.49 -27.06
N LEU A 264 40.66 -32.25 -27.32
CA LEU A 264 39.30 -31.78 -27.07
C LEU A 264 38.99 -31.75 -25.56
N GLU A 265 39.44 -32.75 -24.80
CA GLU A 265 39.28 -32.74 -23.34
C GLU A 265 40.12 -31.64 -22.68
N SER A 266 41.37 -31.40 -23.11
CA SER A 266 42.23 -30.40 -22.48
C SER A 266 41.85 -28.95 -22.79
N SER A 267 41.23 -28.69 -23.95
CA SER A 267 40.80 -27.34 -24.36
C SER A 267 39.40 -26.96 -23.85
N ALA A 268 38.55 -27.93 -23.52
CA ALA A 268 37.20 -27.68 -23.01
C ALA A 268 37.19 -27.12 -21.57
N TYR A 269 38.08 -27.59 -20.70
CA TYR A 269 38.15 -27.14 -19.30
C TYR A 269 38.45 -25.64 -19.12
N PRO A 270 39.47 -25.04 -19.77
CA PRO A 270 39.75 -23.61 -19.60
C PRO A 270 38.62 -22.74 -20.16
N LEU A 271 38.00 -23.15 -21.27
CA LEU A 271 36.90 -22.41 -21.87
C LEU A 271 35.65 -22.43 -20.98
N LEU A 272 35.31 -23.60 -20.43
CA LEU A 272 34.22 -23.75 -19.47
C LEU A 272 34.49 -22.97 -18.18
N SER A 273 35.73 -22.97 -17.67
CA SER A 273 36.13 -22.19 -16.50
C SER A 273 36.03 -20.67 -16.76
N PHE A 274 36.29 -20.21 -17.99
CA PHE A 274 36.19 -18.80 -18.34
C PHE A 274 34.73 -18.36 -18.49
N LEU A 275 33.89 -19.18 -19.13
CA LEU A 275 32.46 -18.92 -19.27
C LEU A 275 31.72 -18.92 -17.93
N THR A 276 32.02 -19.89 -17.07
CA THR A 276 31.43 -19.95 -15.72
C THR A 276 31.89 -18.78 -14.86
N SER A 277 33.19 -18.49 -14.78
CA SER A 277 33.68 -17.35 -13.99
C SER A 277 33.18 -16.00 -14.52
N GLY A 278 33.12 -15.82 -15.84
CA GLY A 278 32.59 -14.62 -16.48
C GLY A 278 31.09 -14.41 -16.22
N THR A 279 30.28 -15.46 -16.28
CA THR A 279 28.83 -15.37 -15.99
C THR A 279 28.57 -15.01 -14.53
N PHE A 280 29.30 -15.60 -13.57
CA PHE A 280 29.18 -15.23 -12.16
C PHE A 280 29.59 -13.77 -11.89
N ALA A 281 30.68 -13.28 -12.50
CA ALA A 281 31.10 -11.90 -12.37
C ALA A 281 30.03 -10.92 -12.93
N LEU A 282 29.42 -11.25 -14.08
CA LEU A 282 28.35 -10.46 -14.65
C LEU A 282 27.10 -10.43 -13.73
N CYS A 283 26.73 -11.56 -13.15
CA CYS A 283 25.63 -11.65 -12.18
C CYS A 283 25.86 -10.75 -10.96
N TRP A 284 27.09 -10.66 -10.45
CA TRP A 284 27.45 -9.78 -9.34
C TRP A 284 27.33 -8.30 -9.70
N ILE A 285 27.81 -7.91 -10.88
CA ILE A 285 27.69 -6.52 -11.37
C ILE A 285 26.21 -6.14 -11.50
N VAL A 286 25.38 -7.01 -12.09
CA VAL A 286 23.94 -6.78 -12.22
C VAL A 286 23.25 -6.70 -10.85
N ALA A 287 23.62 -7.57 -9.90
CA ALA A 287 23.11 -7.54 -8.53
C ALA A 287 23.42 -6.20 -7.84
N GLY A 288 24.67 -5.73 -7.93
CA GLY A 288 25.10 -4.47 -7.35
C GLY A 288 24.40 -3.26 -7.96
N LEU A 289 24.25 -3.22 -9.29
CA LEU A 289 23.51 -2.16 -9.99
C LEU A 289 22.03 -2.15 -9.60
N ARG A 290 21.41 -3.32 -9.39
CA ARG A 290 20.01 -3.43 -8.94
C ARG A 290 19.82 -3.06 -7.48
N MET A 291 20.77 -3.41 -6.60
CA MET A 291 20.79 -2.95 -5.21
C MET A 291 20.89 -1.42 -5.14
N ARG A 292 21.74 -0.81 -5.98
CA ARG A 292 21.84 0.65 -6.08
C ARG A 292 20.54 1.32 -6.56
N ALA A 293 19.79 0.64 -7.43
CA ALA A 293 18.51 1.12 -7.93
C ALA A 293 17.34 0.88 -6.95
N LEU A 294 17.54 0.21 -5.82
CA LEU A 294 16.51 -0.14 -4.82
C LEU A 294 15.28 -0.86 -5.40
N ARG A 295 15.42 -1.60 -6.51
CA ARG A 295 14.30 -2.28 -7.19
C ARG A 295 14.38 -3.80 -7.03
N ASN A 296 13.23 -4.43 -6.73
CA ASN A 296 13.04 -5.88 -6.58
C ASN A 296 13.90 -6.54 -5.49
N LEU A 297 13.49 -6.36 -4.23
CA LEU A 297 14.14 -6.95 -3.05
C LEU A 297 14.29 -8.48 -3.12
N LEU A 298 13.30 -9.16 -3.74
CA LEU A 298 13.34 -10.61 -3.96
C LEU A 298 14.55 -11.02 -4.81
N LEU A 299 14.80 -10.31 -5.91
CA LEU A 299 15.92 -10.60 -6.82
C LEU A 299 17.26 -10.38 -6.13
N VAL A 300 17.37 -9.32 -5.33
CA VAL A 300 18.57 -9.02 -4.52
C VAL A 300 18.84 -10.13 -3.50
N ARG A 301 17.82 -10.60 -2.78
CA ARG A 301 17.95 -11.71 -1.82
C ARG A 301 18.36 -13.01 -2.51
N ILE A 302 17.75 -13.33 -3.65
CA ILE A 302 18.09 -14.54 -4.43
C ILE A 302 19.54 -14.47 -4.92
N LEU A 303 19.97 -13.34 -5.48
CA LEU A 303 21.35 -13.16 -5.96
C LEU A 303 22.37 -13.21 -4.82
N LEU A 304 22.04 -12.70 -3.64
CA LEU A 304 22.89 -12.82 -2.45
C LEU A 304 23.03 -14.28 -2.00
N VAL A 305 21.94 -15.05 -1.93
CA VAL A 305 22.01 -16.47 -1.59
C VAL A 305 22.83 -17.25 -2.62
N ILE A 306 22.64 -16.98 -3.92
CA ILE A 306 23.42 -17.61 -4.99
C ILE A 306 24.91 -17.26 -4.86
N SER A 307 25.25 -16.04 -4.44
CA SER A 307 26.64 -15.61 -4.23
C SER A 307 27.34 -16.30 -3.05
N MET A 308 26.58 -16.93 -2.15
CA MET A 308 27.10 -17.68 -0.99
C MET A 308 27.27 -19.18 -1.27
N ILE A 309 26.93 -19.67 -2.46
CA ILE A 309 27.14 -21.07 -2.83
C ILE A 309 28.64 -21.32 -2.99
N PRO A 310 29.23 -22.26 -2.23
CA PRO A 310 30.67 -22.47 -2.22
C PRO A 310 31.18 -23.08 -3.55
N CYS A 311 31.73 -22.24 -4.44
CA CYS A 311 32.69 -22.62 -5.47
C CYS A 311 34.10 -22.83 -4.85
N SER A 312 34.85 -23.85 -5.25
CA SER A 312 36.22 -24.10 -4.76
C SER A 312 37.27 -23.06 -5.19
N GLY A 313 36.84 -21.86 -5.63
CA GLY A 313 37.69 -20.79 -6.13
C GLY A 313 37.74 -19.55 -5.22
N ALA A 314 38.55 -18.58 -5.62
CA ALA A 314 38.71 -17.30 -4.93
C ALA A 314 37.39 -16.51 -4.74
N CYS A 315 36.37 -16.80 -5.56
CA CYS A 315 35.01 -16.28 -5.44
C CYS A 315 34.40 -16.47 -4.03
N CYS A 316 34.71 -17.58 -3.34
CA CYS A 316 34.06 -17.90 -2.06
C CYS A 316 34.62 -17.17 -0.86
N PHE A 317 35.93 -16.92 -0.85
CA PHE A 317 36.57 -16.18 0.23
C PHE A 317 36.08 -14.74 0.29
N VAL A 318 35.62 -14.18 -0.83
CA VAL A 318 35.06 -12.83 -0.90
C VAL A 318 33.53 -12.85 -0.84
N GLY A 319 32.88 -13.80 -1.52
CA GLY A 319 31.42 -13.87 -1.61
C GLY A 319 30.74 -14.18 -0.28
N LEU A 320 31.32 -15.05 0.55
CA LEU A 320 30.70 -15.47 1.80
C LEU A 320 30.70 -14.35 2.86
N PRO A 321 31.81 -13.61 3.10
CA PRO A 321 31.79 -12.46 4.01
C PRO A 321 30.92 -11.31 3.50
N VAL A 322 31.01 -10.96 2.22
CA VAL A 322 30.27 -9.83 1.64
C VAL A 322 28.77 -10.16 1.55
N GLY A 323 28.44 -11.37 1.09
CA GLY A 323 27.07 -11.86 1.01
C GLY A 323 26.41 -11.96 2.38
N GLY A 324 27.11 -12.48 3.38
CA GLY A 324 26.63 -12.56 4.76
C GLY A 324 26.37 -11.18 5.38
N TRP A 325 27.29 -10.23 5.17
CA TRP A 325 27.12 -8.84 5.62
C TRP A 325 25.90 -8.17 4.96
N ALA A 326 25.74 -8.34 3.65
CA ALA A 326 24.59 -7.79 2.93
C ALA A 326 23.26 -8.42 3.34
N LEU A 327 23.25 -9.74 3.61
CA LEU A 327 22.07 -10.43 4.12
C LEU A 327 21.68 -9.93 5.51
N TYR A 328 22.67 -9.78 6.42
CA TYR A 328 22.47 -9.23 7.76
C TYR A 328 21.85 -7.83 7.69
N LYS A 329 22.33 -6.97 6.78
CA LYS A 329 21.77 -5.63 6.57
C LYS A 329 20.37 -5.61 5.97
N LEU A 330 19.99 -6.63 5.19
CA LEU A 330 18.65 -6.78 4.64
C LEU A 330 17.65 -7.44 5.60
N ILE A 331 18.14 -8.11 6.65
CA ILE A 331 17.34 -8.73 7.72
C ILE A 331 17.02 -7.71 8.82
N ASP A 332 17.87 -6.71 9.04
CA ASP A 332 17.59 -5.61 9.98
C ASP A 332 16.24 -4.94 9.60
N GLU A 333 15.23 -5.09 10.47
CA GLU A 333 13.82 -4.72 10.22
C GLU A 333 13.65 -3.26 9.79
N LYS A 334 14.64 -2.41 10.11
CA LYS A 334 14.68 -0.99 9.73
C LYS A 334 14.91 -0.76 8.24
N ALA A 335 15.39 -1.74 7.47
CA ALA A 335 15.60 -1.61 6.02
C ALA A 335 14.31 -1.89 5.21
N GLY A 336 13.35 -2.64 5.77
CA GLY A 336 12.09 -3.01 5.10
C GLY A 336 11.30 -1.84 4.47
N PRO A 337 11.15 -0.68 5.14
CA PRO A 337 10.36 0.45 4.62
C PRO A 337 10.97 1.17 3.41
N VAL A 338 12.28 1.09 3.20
CA VAL A 338 12.98 1.82 2.11
C VAL A 338 12.79 1.12 0.75
N PHE A 339 12.67 -0.21 0.76
CA PHE A 339 12.51 -1.01 -0.45
C PHE A 339 11.05 -1.32 -0.82
N GLY A 340 10.10 -0.96 0.06
CA GLY A 340 8.66 -1.18 -0.15
C GLY A 340 7.93 -0.09 -0.94
N ARG A 341 8.63 0.93 -1.44
CA ARG A 341 8.06 1.97 -2.32
C ARG A 341 8.21 1.56 -3.79
N VAL A 342 7.45 0.57 -4.23
CA VAL A 342 7.06 0.38 -5.64
C VAL A 342 5.61 -0.08 -5.67
#